data_AF-A0A662PV57-F1
#
_entry.id   AF-A0A662PV57-F1
#
_cell.length_a   1.000
_cell.length_b   1.000
_cell.length_c   1.000
_cell.angle_alpha   90.00
_cell.angle_beta   90.00
_cell.angle_gamma   90.00
#
_symmetry.space_group_name_H-M   'P 1'
#
loop_
_entity.id
_entity.type
_entity.pdbx_description
1 polymer ?
#
loop_
_entity_poly.entity_id
_entity_poly.type
_entity_poly.pdbx_seq_one_letter_code
_entity_poly.pdbx_strand_id
1 'polypeptide(L)'
;MRRAVKGLPAPGKESEGLEIVFHEKIGAHDITVVKASDAGELLKFVSNRAESLGISIKAGEKVEEIFEDYLARGFGYWVLDVVEVGDKVRSVEPIVYRFRSDELYYPLKVSRAAEGETQITLYLIARSSIREDLLPQGFRIASYAGSKKPLSYPVSGEELEAVDPKIARMFDGGAWFTAVIYRGALKDLREDLEIGKSQDKGCRLIEVEVEKGVYGVGEPVRIRVNFIHLLPGCFEVMVLHHHEIRLEVISEDGALLREWRWKTSGDLSRTVSWTPEEEGSYRIIASSWFDGRVLEVQAEEVIEVRGEGQDEHGDAATSLILSSLAFGGAFTALGVAIGYLVASKLERR
;
A
#
# COMPACT_ATOMS: atom_id res chain seq x y z
N MET A 1 -47.05 -23.49 -0.36
CA MET A 1 -46.85 -22.90 0.98
C MET A 1 -45.69 -21.92 0.89
N ARG A 2 -45.92 -20.60 1.01
CA ARG A 2 -44.84 -19.61 1.09
C ARG A 2 -44.22 -19.76 2.47
N ARG A 3 -42.96 -20.22 2.52
CA ARG A 3 -42.17 -20.27 3.75
C ARG A 3 -42.09 -18.83 4.27
N ALA A 4 -42.47 -18.61 5.53
CA ALA A 4 -42.31 -17.30 6.16
C ALA A 4 -40.83 -16.91 6.04
N VAL A 5 -40.55 -15.73 5.47
CA VAL A 5 -39.20 -15.17 5.42
C VAL A 5 -38.80 -14.98 6.88
N LYS A 6 -37.82 -15.76 7.33
CA LYS A 6 -37.25 -15.60 8.67
C LYS A 6 -36.59 -14.22 8.67
N GLY A 7 -37.08 -13.31 9.53
CA GLY A 7 -36.47 -11.98 9.67
C GLY A 7 -34.99 -12.11 10.02
N LEU A 8 -34.17 -11.12 9.63
CA LEU A 8 -32.74 -11.16 9.96
C LEU A 8 -32.54 -11.23 11.48
N PRO A 9 -31.47 -11.90 11.93
CA PRO A 9 -31.07 -11.82 13.32
C PRO A 9 -30.73 -10.37 13.70
N ALA A 10 -31.06 -9.99 14.94
CA ALA A 10 -30.63 -8.72 15.49
C ALA A 10 -29.08 -8.69 15.61
N PRO A 11 -28.46 -7.50 15.66
CA PRO A 11 -27.02 -7.39 15.94
C PRO A 11 -26.62 -8.23 17.15
N GLY A 12 -25.53 -8.99 17.01
CA GLY A 12 -25.13 -9.99 17.97
C GLY A 12 -24.27 -11.09 17.37
N LYS A 13 -23.76 -11.95 18.26
CA LYS A 13 -22.92 -13.09 17.92
C LYS A 13 -23.77 -14.20 17.33
N GLU A 14 -23.50 -14.60 16.09
CA GLU A 14 -24.18 -15.72 15.40
C GLU A 14 -23.43 -17.04 15.67
N SER A 15 -22.10 -16.99 15.70
CA SER A 15 -21.19 -18.11 15.94
C SER A 15 -19.88 -17.62 16.56
N GLU A 16 -18.91 -18.51 16.83
CA GLU A 16 -17.61 -18.10 17.37
C GLU A 16 -16.83 -17.20 16.41
N GLY A 17 -16.94 -17.42 15.09
CA GLY A 17 -16.23 -16.68 14.06
C GLY A 17 -17.06 -15.63 13.30
N LEU A 18 -18.34 -15.41 13.66
CA LEU A 18 -19.21 -14.45 12.97
C LEU A 18 -20.11 -13.65 13.93
N GLU A 19 -20.08 -12.32 13.78
CA GLU A 19 -20.88 -11.37 14.54
C GLU A 19 -21.55 -10.36 13.60
N ILE A 20 -22.86 -10.17 13.73
CA ILE A 20 -23.58 -9.08 13.05
C ILE A 20 -23.37 -7.81 13.87
N VAL A 21 -22.67 -6.83 13.30
CA VAL A 21 -22.34 -5.57 13.99
C VAL A 21 -23.27 -4.43 13.60
N PHE A 22 -23.94 -4.53 12.45
CA PHE A 22 -24.89 -3.53 11.97
C PHE A 22 -25.90 -4.15 11.02
N HIS A 23 -27.15 -3.66 11.08
CA HIS A 23 -28.20 -4.01 10.16
C HIS A 23 -29.16 -2.84 10.00
N GLU A 24 -29.37 -2.35 8.77
CA GLU A 24 -30.29 -1.26 8.49
C GLU A 24 -30.82 -1.33 7.05
N LYS A 25 -32.09 -0.99 6.86
CA LYS A 25 -32.69 -0.79 5.54
C LYS A 25 -32.68 0.70 5.19
N ILE A 26 -31.89 1.08 4.19
CA ILE A 26 -31.73 2.45 3.71
C ILE A 26 -32.25 2.53 2.26
N GLY A 27 -33.47 3.05 2.09
CA GLY A 27 -34.12 3.07 0.78
C GLY A 27 -34.33 1.66 0.21
N ALA A 28 -33.77 1.39 -0.97
CA ALA A 28 -33.84 0.08 -1.64
C ALA A 28 -32.80 -0.93 -1.13
N HIS A 29 -31.88 -0.50 -0.27
CA HIS A 29 -30.79 -1.30 0.24
C HIS A 29 -31.12 -1.88 1.60
N ASP A 30 -30.95 -3.18 1.75
CA ASP A 30 -31.01 -3.90 3.02
C ASP A 30 -29.57 -4.32 3.37
N ILE A 31 -28.91 -3.51 4.19
CA ILE A 31 -27.49 -3.59 4.50
C ILE A 31 -27.30 -4.35 5.80
N THR A 32 -26.44 -5.35 5.77
CA THR A 32 -25.96 -6.06 6.96
C THR A 32 -24.44 -6.02 6.97
N VAL A 33 -23.84 -5.54 8.05
CA VAL A 33 -22.39 -5.59 8.26
C VAL A 33 -22.10 -6.68 9.27
N VAL A 34 -21.21 -7.59 8.88
CA VAL A 34 -20.74 -8.68 9.75
C VAL A 34 -19.24 -8.56 9.96
N LYS A 35 -18.81 -8.89 11.18
CA LYS A 35 -17.42 -9.17 11.48
C LYS A 35 -17.23 -10.69 11.39
N ALA A 36 -16.31 -11.13 10.56
CA ALA A 36 -16.03 -12.53 10.33
C ALA A 36 -14.53 -12.83 10.49
N SER A 37 -14.20 -14.00 11.01
CA SER A 37 -12.83 -14.54 11.09
C SER A 37 -12.68 -15.92 10.46
N ASP A 38 -13.77 -16.49 9.93
CA ASP A 38 -13.79 -17.80 9.29
C ASP A 38 -14.53 -17.73 7.94
N ALA A 39 -13.89 -18.20 6.88
CA ALA A 39 -14.42 -18.12 5.51
C ALA A 39 -15.64 -19.03 5.32
N GLY A 40 -15.63 -20.22 5.92
CA GLY A 40 -16.73 -21.19 5.83
C GLY A 40 -17.99 -20.70 6.56
N GLU A 41 -17.84 -20.11 7.74
CA GLU A 41 -18.95 -19.48 8.46
C GLU A 41 -19.52 -18.29 7.68
N LEU A 42 -18.67 -17.46 7.07
CA LEU A 42 -19.12 -16.36 6.21
C LEU A 42 -19.86 -16.87 4.97
N LEU A 43 -19.32 -17.90 4.28
CA LEU A 43 -19.96 -18.53 3.12
C LEU A 43 -21.32 -19.11 3.46
N LYS A 44 -21.42 -19.78 4.62
CA LYS A 44 -22.67 -20.32 5.14
C LYS A 44 -23.67 -19.20 5.44
N PHE A 45 -23.22 -18.10 6.04
CA PHE A 45 -24.06 -16.93 6.32
C PHE A 45 -24.63 -16.31 5.03
N VAL A 46 -23.78 -16.06 4.02
CA VAL A 46 -24.21 -15.51 2.72
C VAL A 46 -25.20 -16.45 2.02
N SER A 47 -24.90 -17.76 1.99
CA SER A 47 -25.77 -18.77 1.38
C SER A 47 -27.13 -18.83 2.05
N ASN A 48 -27.18 -18.89 3.38
CA ASN A 48 -28.42 -18.91 4.14
C ASN A 48 -29.25 -17.64 3.90
N ARG A 49 -28.58 -16.48 3.82
CA ARG A 49 -29.24 -15.20 3.55
C ARG A 49 -29.86 -15.20 2.15
N ALA A 50 -29.14 -15.67 1.14
CA ALA A 50 -29.66 -15.77 -0.21
C ALA A 50 -30.85 -16.75 -0.32
N GLU A 51 -30.74 -17.92 0.29
CA GLU A 51 -31.83 -18.90 0.34
C GLU A 51 -33.10 -18.33 1.00
N SER A 52 -32.94 -17.52 2.06
CA SER A 52 -34.07 -16.87 2.74
C SER A 52 -34.84 -15.90 1.83
N LEU A 53 -34.17 -15.38 0.80
CA LEU A 53 -34.71 -14.49 -0.22
C LEU A 53 -35.17 -15.23 -1.48
N GLY A 54 -35.04 -16.57 -1.51
CA GLY A 54 -35.34 -17.38 -2.68
C GLY A 54 -34.31 -17.23 -3.81
N ILE A 55 -33.12 -16.71 -3.51
CA ILE A 55 -32.01 -16.55 -4.45
C ILE A 55 -31.10 -17.77 -4.34
N SER A 56 -30.83 -18.42 -5.47
CA SER A 56 -29.81 -19.45 -5.56
C SER A 56 -28.49 -18.80 -5.97
N ILE A 57 -27.53 -18.76 -5.05
CA ILE A 57 -26.15 -18.34 -5.37
C ILE A 57 -25.36 -19.62 -5.67
N LYS A 58 -24.63 -19.62 -6.77
CA LYS A 58 -23.56 -20.62 -7.02
C LYS A 58 -22.35 -20.27 -6.16
N ALA A 59 -22.51 -20.28 -4.84
CA ALA A 59 -21.45 -20.03 -3.89
C ALA A 59 -20.63 -21.31 -3.76
N GLY A 60 -19.67 -21.49 -4.66
CA GLY A 60 -18.75 -22.63 -4.67
C GLY A 60 -17.38 -22.28 -4.11
N GLU A 61 -16.41 -23.19 -4.27
CA GLU A 61 -15.00 -23.06 -3.84
C GLU A 61 -14.38 -21.70 -4.20
N LYS A 62 -14.74 -21.13 -5.36
CA LYS A 62 -14.26 -19.82 -5.83
C LYS A 62 -14.63 -18.66 -4.89
N VAL A 63 -15.82 -18.69 -4.28
CA VAL A 63 -16.28 -17.62 -3.36
C VAL A 63 -15.58 -17.77 -2.01
N GLU A 64 -15.39 -19.01 -1.57
CA GLU A 64 -14.62 -19.32 -0.37
C GLU A 64 -13.17 -18.87 -0.49
N GLU A 65 -12.50 -19.17 -1.61
CA GLU A 65 -11.13 -18.70 -1.91
C GLU A 65 -11.02 -17.17 -1.82
N ILE A 66 -12.03 -16.45 -2.31
CA ILE A 66 -12.08 -14.98 -2.20
C ILE A 66 -12.17 -14.56 -0.73
N PHE A 67 -13.05 -15.19 0.07
CA PHE A 67 -13.18 -14.88 1.48
C PHE A 67 -11.91 -15.19 2.28
N GLU A 68 -11.29 -16.35 2.04
CA GLU A 68 -10.02 -16.73 2.67
C GLU A 68 -8.92 -15.71 2.39
N ASP A 69 -8.80 -15.26 1.13
CA ASP A 69 -7.82 -14.25 0.74
C ASP A 69 -8.01 -12.92 1.48
N TYR A 70 -9.23 -12.40 1.51
CA TYR A 70 -9.54 -11.15 2.21
C TYR A 70 -9.30 -11.29 3.72
N LEU A 71 -9.75 -12.39 4.34
CA LEU A 71 -9.51 -12.64 5.76
C LEU A 71 -8.02 -12.76 6.08
N ALA A 72 -7.24 -13.43 5.23
CA ALA A 72 -5.79 -13.55 5.37
C ALA A 72 -5.08 -12.19 5.26
N ARG A 73 -5.61 -11.27 4.45
CA ARG A 73 -5.14 -9.87 4.36
C ARG A 73 -5.65 -8.97 5.50
N GLY A 74 -6.43 -9.51 6.45
CA GLY A 74 -6.93 -8.80 7.63
C GLY A 74 -8.27 -8.08 7.42
N PHE A 75 -8.96 -8.31 6.31
CA PHE A 75 -10.30 -7.75 6.06
C PHE A 75 -11.37 -8.56 6.83
N GLY A 76 -11.57 -8.18 8.09
CA GLY A 76 -12.53 -8.87 8.97
C GLY A 76 -13.96 -8.33 8.94
N TYR A 77 -14.24 -7.22 8.25
CA TYR A 77 -15.58 -6.62 8.15
C TYR A 77 -16.14 -6.77 6.74
N TRP A 78 -17.36 -7.26 6.65
CA TRP A 78 -18.03 -7.60 5.40
C TRP A 78 -19.39 -6.94 5.33
N VAL A 79 -19.70 -6.37 4.17
CA VAL A 79 -20.99 -5.75 3.90
C VAL A 79 -21.77 -6.65 2.96
N LEU A 80 -22.92 -7.13 3.40
CA LEU A 80 -23.95 -7.71 2.55
C LEU A 80 -25.02 -6.67 2.30
N ASP A 81 -25.13 -6.23 1.04
CA ASP A 81 -26.15 -5.30 0.60
C ASP A 81 -27.12 -6.01 -0.36
N VAL A 82 -28.36 -6.19 0.10
CA VAL A 82 -29.44 -6.75 -0.72
C VAL A 82 -30.25 -5.60 -1.29
N VAL A 83 -30.16 -5.42 -2.60
CA VAL A 83 -30.84 -4.34 -3.31
C VAL A 83 -32.09 -4.87 -4.00
N GLU A 84 -33.25 -4.33 -3.63
CA GLU A 84 -34.52 -4.67 -4.28
C GLU A 84 -34.69 -3.81 -5.54
N VAL A 85 -34.54 -4.42 -6.71
CA VAL A 85 -34.77 -3.78 -8.00
C VAL A 85 -36.10 -4.28 -8.60
N GLY A 86 -37.07 -3.40 -8.72
CA GLY A 86 -38.33 -3.70 -9.41
C GLY A 86 -38.22 -3.52 -10.93
N ASP A 87 -39.14 -4.11 -11.70
CA ASP A 87 -39.15 -4.09 -13.18
C ASP A 87 -39.10 -2.69 -13.83
N LYS A 88 -39.42 -1.64 -13.06
CA LYS A 88 -39.45 -0.24 -13.51
C LYS A 88 -38.34 0.63 -12.91
N VAL A 89 -37.52 0.08 -12.02
CA VAL A 89 -36.45 0.83 -11.35
C VAL A 89 -35.29 0.97 -12.33
N ARG A 90 -35.08 2.20 -12.83
CA ARG A 90 -33.98 2.51 -13.76
C ARG A 90 -32.68 2.89 -13.07
N SER A 91 -32.75 3.29 -11.80
CA SER A 91 -31.61 3.68 -10.96
C SER A 91 -31.98 3.49 -9.49
N VAL A 92 -31.01 3.11 -8.68
CA VAL A 92 -31.09 3.09 -7.23
C VAL A 92 -30.22 4.21 -6.68
N GLU A 93 -30.64 4.85 -5.58
CA GLU A 93 -29.83 5.88 -4.91
C GLU A 93 -28.56 5.24 -4.31
N PRO A 94 -27.36 5.74 -4.63
CA PRO A 94 -26.12 5.16 -4.09
C PRO A 94 -25.99 5.32 -2.58
N ILE A 95 -25.27 4.39 -1.94
CA ILE A 95 -24.86 4.50 -0.53
C ILE A 95 -23.39 4.93 -0.44
N VAL A 96 -23.10 5.68 0.62
CA VAL A 96 -21.74 6.06 0.99
C VAL A 96 -21.26 5.19 2.15
N TYR A 97 -20.23 4.39 1.91
CA TYR A 97 -19.47 3.71 2.95
C TYR A 97 -18.33 4.60 3.46
N ARG A 98 -18.19 4.70 4.78
CA ARG A 98 -17.15 5.52 5.41
C ARG A 98 -16.39 4.70 6.43
N PHE A 99 -15.08 4.61 6.24
CA PHE A 99 -14.17 3.95 7.17
C PHE A 99 -12.82 4.67 7.12
N ARG A 100 -12.01 4.50 8.17
CA ARG A 100 -10.65 5.02 8.19
C ARG A 100 -9.76 4.06 7.40
N SER A 101 -8.97 4.61 6.50
CA SER A 101 -7.97 3.89 5.73
C SER A 101 -6.74 4.79 5.58
N ASP A 102 -5.56 4.18 5.66
CA ASP A 102 -4.30 4.86 5.33
C ASP A 102 -4.04 4.82 3.80
N GLU A 103 -4.97 4.23 3.04
CA GLU A 103 -4.88 4.03 1.60
C GLU A 103 -6.19 4.39 0.90
N LEU A 104 -6.08 4.78 -0.36
CA LEU A 104 -7.22 4.76 -1.28
C LEU A 104 -7.54 3.30 -1.61
N TYR A 105 -8.70 2.84 -1.15
CA TYR A 105 -9.12 1.45 -1.23
C TYR A 105 -10.44 1.28 -1.99
N TYR A 106 -10.52 0.29 -2.87
CA TYR A 106 -11.80 -0.21 -3.43
C TYR A 106 -11.75 -1.72 -3.70
N PRO A 107 -12.72 -2.52 -3.20
CA PRO A 107 -12.72 -3.96 -3.35
C PRO A 107 -13.16 -4.37 -4.77
N LEU A 108 -12.20 -4.68 -5.64
CA LEU A 108 -12.46 -5.14 -7.00
C LEU A 108 -12.46 -6.65 -7.10
N LYS A 109 -11.60 -7.33 -6.35
CA LYS A 109 -11.38 -8.78 -6.42
C LYS A 109 -12.64 -9.58 -6.08
N VAL A 110 -13.47 -9.08 -5.17
CA VAL A 110 -14.78 -9.66 -4.85
C VAL A 110 -15.68 -9.83 -6.08
N SER A 111 -15.53 -8.98 -7.11
CA SER A 111 -16.31 -9.07 -8.35
C SER A 111 -16.06 -10.37 -9.13
N ARG A 112 -14.96 -11.08 -8.85
CA ARG A 112 -14.69 -12.43 -9.38
C ARG A 112 -15.72 -13.46 -8.92
N ALA A 113 -16.52 -13.20 -7.89
CA ALA A 113 -17.60 -14.11 -7.50
C ALA A 113 -18.61 -14.33 -8.64
N ALA A 114 -18.72 -13.38 -9.57
CA ALA A 114 -19.53 -13.48 -10.78
C ALA A 114 -18.72 -13.91 -12.02
N GLU A 115 -19.42 -14.18 -13.11
CA GLU A 115 -18.87 -14.52 -14.42
C GLU A 115 -19.31 -13.52 -15.48
N GLY A 116 -18.53 -13.40 -16.56
CA GLY A 116 -18.85 -12.56 -17.70
C GLY A 116 -17.90 -11.38 -17.87
N GLU A 117 -18.16 -10.62 -18.93
CA GLU A 117 -17.45 -9.38 -19.25
C GLU A 117 -18.11 -8.21 -18.53
N THR A 118 -17.31 -7.23 -18.12
CA THR A 118 -17.80 -6.02 -17.47
C THR A 118 -17.05 -4.78 -17.94
N GLN A 119 -17.66 -3.63 -17.69
CA GLN A 119 -16.98 -2.35 -17.70
C GLN A 119 -17.16 -1.70 -16.33
N ILE A 120 -16.04 -1.41 -15.66
CA ILE A 120 -16.02 -0.72 -14.37
C ILE A 120 -15.38 0.65 -14.59
N THR A 121 -16.05 1.70 -14.13
CA THR A 121 -15.49 3.05 -14.07
C THR A 121 -15.42 3.46 -12.61
N LEU A 122 -14.22 3.80 -12.13
CA LEU A 122 -14.04 4.38 -10.80
C LEU A 122 -13.67 5.86 -10.92
N TYR A 123 -14.26 6.67 -10.06
CA TYR A 123 -13.93 8.08 -9.91
C TYR A 123 -13.17 8.26 -8.60
N LEU A 124 -11.89 8.62 -8.73
CA LEU A 124 -10.94 8.68 -7.62
C LEU A 124 -10.69 10.15 -7.27
N ILE A 125 -10.78 10.49 -6.00
CA ILE A 125 -10.42 11.80 -5.46
C ILE A 125 -9.32 11.58 -4.43
N ALA A 126 -8.13 12.13 -4.68
CA ALA A 126 -6.95 11.95 -3.84
C ALA A 126 -6.20 13.28 -3.66
N ARG A 127 -5.22 13.35 -2.75
CA ARG A 127 -4.43 14.57 -2.52
C ARG A 127 -3.50 14.91 -3.69
N SER A 128 -3.10 13.91 -4.46
CA SER A 128 -2.15 14.03 -5.58
C SER A 128 -2.61 13.23 -6.79
N SER A 129 -1.97 13.46 -7.94
CA SER A 129 -2.24 12.68 -9.15
C SER A 129 -1.95 11.19 -8.95
N ILE A 130 -2.80 10.36 -9.54
CA ILE A 130 -2.63 8.91 -9.53
C ILE A 130 -1.95 8.52 -10.83
N ARG A 131 -0.80 7.87 -10.72
CA ARG A 131 -0.08 7.32 -11.88
C ARG A 131 -0.73 6.02 -12.34
N GLU A 132 -0.70 5.78 -13.65
CA GLU A 132 -1.35 4.61 -14.25
C GLU A 132 -0.69 3.28 -13.84
N ASP A 133 0.62 3.29 -13.57
CA ASP A 133 1.39 2.11 -13.13
C ASP A 133 1.05 1.65 -11.71
N LEU A 134 0.27 2.43 -10.95
CA LEU A 134 -0.24 2.08 -9.63
C LEU A 134 -1.64 1.45 -9.69
N LEU A 135 -2.25 1.41 -10.87
CA LEU A 135 -3.59 0.87 -11.02
C LEU A 135 -3.55 -0.66 -11.12
N PRO A 136 -4.57 -1.36 -10.60
CA PRO A 136 -4.71 -2.80 -10.76
C PRO A 136 -4.65 -3.23 -12.22
N GLN A 137 -4.18 -4.45 -12.47
CA GLN A 137 -4.04 -4.96 -13.84
C GLN A 137 -5.34 -4.78 -14.66
N GLY A 138 -5.21 -4.19 -15.86
CA GLY A 138 -6.32 -3.98 -16.80
C GLY A 138 -7.09 -2.68 -16.59
N PHE A 139 -6.84 -1.95 -15.51
CA PHE A 139 -7.28 -0.56 -15.40
C PHE A 139 -6.36 0.38 -16.17
N ARG A 140 -6.94 1.46 -16.66
CA ARG A 140 -6.22 2.58 -17.30
C ARG A 140 -6.90 3.89 -16.96
N ILE A 141 -6.18 4.99 -17.05
CA ILE A 141 -6.78 6.32 -16.92
C ILE A 141 -7.73 6.52 -18.11
N ALA A 142 -8.98 6.89 -17.82
CA ALA A 142 -9.98 7.15 -18.84
C ALA A 142 -9.61 8.42 -19.64
N SER A 143 -10.05 8.50 -20.90
CA SER A 143 -9.78 9.66 -21.75
C SER A 143 -11.06 10.22 -22.37
N TYR A 144 -11.07 11.53 -22.65
CA TYR A 144 -12.18 12.16 -23.38
C TYR A 144 -12.25 11.58 -24.80
N ALA A 145 -13.46 11.18 -25.23
CA ALA A 145 -13.66 10.52 -26.53
C ALA A 145 -13.13 11.32 -27.73
N GLY A 146 -13.22 12.65 -27.67
CA GLY A 146 -12.82 13.54 -28.78
C GLY A 146 -11.35 13.96 -28.79
N SER A 147 -10.68 14.01 -27.63
CA SER A 147 -9.31 14.58 -27.53
C SER A 147 -8.25 13.60 -27.06
N LYS A 148 -8.65 12.39 -26.63
CA LYS A 148 -7.79 11.41 -25.95
C LYS A 148 -7.06 11.95 -24.70
N LYS A 149 -7.34 13.18 -24.27
CA LYS A 149 -6.78 13.77 -23.05
C LYS A 149 -7.24 12.92 -21.85
N PRO A 150 -6.35 12.56 -20.91
CA PRO A 150 -6.73 11.81 -19.73
C PRO A 150 -7.71 12.61 -18.86
N LEU A 151 -8.70 11.93 -18.28
CA LEU A 151 -9.58 12.44 -17.23
C LEU A 151 -8.83 12.35 -15.90
N SER A 152 -7.79 13.18 -15.78
CA SER A 152 -7.01 13.34 -14.56
C SER A 152 -6.59 14.81 -14.44
N TYR A 153 -7.05 15.51 -13.41
CA TYR A 153 -6.85 16.95 -13.25
C TYR A 153 -7.05 17.41 -11.80
N PRO A 154 -6.42 18.53 -11.40
CA PRO A 154 -6.68 19.12 -10.08
C PRO A 154 -8.10 19.67 -10.01
N VAL A 155 -8.71 19.58 -8.83
CA VAL A 155 -10.03 20.11 -8.49
C VAL A 155 -9.89 21.03 -7.29
N SER A 156 -10.43 22.23 -7.38
CA SER A 156 -10.42 23.22 -6.30
C SER A 156 -11.38 22.83 -5.16
N GLY A 157 -11.15 23.39 -3.98
CA GLY A 157 -12.03 23.20 -2.83
C GLY A 157 -13.44 23.72 -3.07
N GLU A 158 -13.60 24.81 -3.84
CA GLU A 158 -14.91 25.33 -4.24
C GLU A 158 -15.67 24.34 -5.14
N GLU A 159 -14.99 23.71 -6.10
CA GLU A 159 -15.57 22.66 -6.94
C GLU A 159 -15.93 21.42 -6.12
N LEU A 160 -15.09 21.01 -5.16
CA LEU A 160 -15.40 19.91 -4.25
C LEU A 160 -16.61 20.22 -3.35
N GLU A 161 -16.68 21.43 -2.80
CA GLU A 161 -17.79 21.87 -1.93
C GLU A 161 -19.11 21.90 -2.71
N ALA A 162 -19.06 22.27 -4.00
CA ALA A 162 -20.21 22.23 -4.89
C ALA A 162 -20.68 20.80 -5.21
N VAL A 163 -19.78 19.81 -5.20
CA VAL A 163 -20.11 18.39 -5.39
C VAL A 163 -20.64 17.77 -4.09
N ASP A 164 -19.86 17.83 -3.01
CA ASP A 164 -20.24 17.37 -1.67
C ASP A 164 -19.36 18.04 -0.58
N PRO A 165 -19.95 18.87 0.30
CA PRO A 165 -19.26 19.50 1.43
C PRO A 165 -18.53 18.53 2.37
N LYS A 166 -18.98 17.29 2.50
CA LYS A 166 -18.33 16.27 3.33
C LYS A 166 -17.06 15.76 2.66
N ILE A 167 -17.05 15.61 1.34
CA ILE A 167 -15.85 15.25 0.57
C ILE A 167 -14.85 16.40 0.65
N ALA A 168 -15.30 17.64 0.43
CA ALA A 168 -14.43 18.82 0.51
C ALA A 168 -13.67 18.90 1.84
N ARG A 169 -14.34 18.65 2.97
CA ARG A 169 -13.72 18.61 4.31
C ARG A 169 -12.68 17.51 4.52
N MET A 170 -12.56 16.54 3.63
CA MET A 170 -11.49 15.54 3.68
C MET A 170 -10.15 16.07 3.15
N PHE A 171 -10.17 17.24 2.50
CA PHE A 171 -9.02 17.83 1.83
C PHE A 171 -8.79 19.28 2.27
N ASP A 172 -7.52 19.69 2.33
CA ASP A 172 -7.11 21.01 2.79
C ASP A 172 -7.14 22.03 1.64
N GLY A 173 -8.32 22.23 1.05
CA GLY A 173 -8.59 23.27 0.05
C GLY A 173 -8.58 22.82 -1.41
N GLY A 174 -8.10 21.62 -1.75
CA GLY A 174 -8.14 21.10 -3.11
C GLY A 174 -7.73 19.63 -3.17
N ALA A 175 -8.03 18.97 -4.29
CA ALA A 175 -7.72 17.58 -4.52
C ALA A 175 -7.34 17.33 -5.98
N TRP A 176 -7.08 16.08 -6.31
CA TRP A 176 -6.88 15.59 -7.65
C TRP A 176 -7.96 14.58 -7.99
N PHE A 177 -8.65 14.80 -9.10
CA PHE A 177 -9.62 13.87 -9.64
C PHE A 177 -8.97 12.99 -10.71
N THR A 178 -9.23 11.70 -10.67
CA THR A 178 -8.84 10.75 -11.73
C THR A 178 -9.98 9.77 -11.99
N ALA A 179 -10.40 9.65 -13.25
CA ALA A 179 -11.30 8.59 -13.67
C ALA A 179 -10.48 7.42 -14.25
N VAL A 180 -10.71 6.21 -13.74
CA VAL A 180 -10.07 5.00 -14.25
C VAL A 180 -11.12 4.02 -14.76
N ILE A 181 -10.78 3.28 -15.80
CA ILE A 181 -11.69 2.35 -16.47
C ILE A 181 -11.06 0.98 -16.65
N TYR A 182 -11.83 -0.04 -16.34
CA TYR A 182 -11.57 -1.44 -16.66
C TYR A 182 -12.60 -1.95 -17.65
N ARG A 183 -12.15 -2.74 -18.62
CA ARG A 183 -12.99 -3.46 -19.59
C ARG A 183 -12.41 -4.84 -19.79
N GLY A 184 -13.15 -5.87 -19.41
CA GLY A 184 -12.68 -7.24 -19.54
C GLY A 184 -13.48 -8.22 -18.69
N ALA A 185 -12.96 -9.45 -18.61
CA ALA A 185 -13.58 -10.55 -17.92
C ALA A 185 -13.43 -10.41 -16.40
N LEU A 186 -14.54 -10.56 -15.64
CA LEU A 186 -14.53 -10.47 -14.18
C LEU A 186 -13.48 -11.37 -13.51
N LYS A 187 -13.16 -12.52 -14.11
CA LYS A 187 -12.12 -13.46 -13.64
C LYS A 187 -10.70 -12.86 -13.59
N ASP A 188 -10.44 -11.80 -14.36
CA ASP A 188 -9.13 -11.15 -14.47
C ASP A 188 -8.93 -10.05 -13.40
N LEU A 189 -9.97 -9.70 -12.63
CA LEU A 189 -9.89 -8.77 -11.49
C LEU A 189 -9.22 -9.46 -10.28
N ARG A 190 -7.91 -9.69 -10.36
CA ARG A 190 -7.16 -10.45 -9.34
C ARG A 190 -6.74 -9.63 -8.12
N GLU A 191 -6.83 -8.32 -8.22
CA GLU A 191 -6.32 -7.35 -7.25
C GLU A 191 -7.41 -6.32 -6.91
N ASP A 192 -7.34 -5.76 -5.71
CA ASP A 192 -8.15 -4.61 -5.30
C ASP A 192 -7.44 -3.30 -5.70
N LEU A 193 -8.18 -2.19 -5.74
CA LEU A 193 -7.54 -0.88 -5.80
C LEU A 193 -6.98 -0.58 -4.41
N GLU A 194 -5.65 -0.57 -4.27
CA GLU A 194 -4.96 -0.26 -3.02
C GLU A 194 -3.82 0.72 -3.33
N ILE A 195 -4.06 2.02 -3.12
CA ILE A 195 -3.09 3.08 -3.40
C ILE A 195 -2.82 3.84 -2.10
N GLY A 196 -1.69 3.54 -1.46
CA GLY A 196 -1.25 4.27 -0.27
C GLY A 196 -0.22 3.54 0.59
N LYS A 197 -0.24 2.19 0.67
CA LYS A 197 0.72 1.45 1.52
C LYS A 197 2.13 1.28 0.94
N SER A 198 2.32 1.44 -0.37
CA SER A 198 3.58 1.08 -1.04
C SER A 198 4.43 2.26 -1.49
N GLN A 199 4.00 3.51 -1.28
CA GLN A 199 4.68 4.66 -1.87
C GLN A 199 5.85 5.23 -1.06
N ASP A 200 6.10 4.78 0.18
CA ASP A 200 7.21 5.32 0.99
C ASP A 200 8.09 4.27 1.71
N LYS A 201 7.81 2.98 1.56
CA LYS A 201 8.77 1.92 1.93
C LYS A 201 8.63 0.79 0.93
N GLY A 202 9.60 0.66 0.02
CA GLY A 202 9.73 -0.58 -0.73
C GLY A 202 9.81 -1.76 0.24
N CYS A 203 9.26 -2.93 -0.11
CA CYS A 203 9.46 -4.16 0.69
C CYS A 203 10.92 -4.63 0.74
N ARG A 204 11.81 -3.89 0.08
CA ARG A 204 13.24 -4.11 -0.04
C ARG A 204 13.93 -2.91 0.58
N LEU A 205 14.99 -3.17 1.33
CA LEU A 205 15.87 -2.14 1.85
C LEU A 205 17.26 -2.41 1.31
N ILE A 206 17.96 -1.36 0.89
CA ILE A 206 19.40 -1.43 0.67
C ILE A 206 20.07 -0.29 1.42
N GLU A 207 21.19 -0.58 2.05
CA GLU A 207 22.03 0.36 2.78
C GLU A 207 23.44 0.24 2.22
N VAL A 208 24.12 1.38 2.13
CA VAL A 208 25.55 1.47 1.84
C VAL A 208 26.20 2.28 2.93
N GLU A 209 27.29 1.75 3.49
CA GLU A 209 28.00 2.36 4.60
C GLU A 209 29.50 2.45 4.27
N VAL A 210 30.10 3.58 4.64
CA VAL A 210 31.55 3.81 4.64
C VAL A 210 32.01 4.19 6.04
N GLU A 211 33.28 3.96 6.36
CA GLU A 211 33.79 4.18 7.71
C GLU A 211 33.86 5.69 8.10
N LYS A 212 34.10 6.58 7.13
CA LYS A 212 34.20 8.03 7.32
C LYS A 212 33.84 8.79 6.04
N GLY A 213 33.59 10.09 6.14
CA GLY A 213 33.25 10.94 4.98
C GLY A 213 34.44 11.56 4.25
N VAL A 214 35.65 11.49 4.81
CA VAL A 214 36.87 12.10 4.23
C VAL A 214 38.04 11.12 4.27
N TYR A 215 38.70 10.88 3.14
CA TYR A 215 39.83 9.97 2.97
C TYR A 215 41.05 10.64 2.34
N GLY A 216 42.23 10.06 2.57
CA GLY A 216 43.44 10.44 1.85
C GLY A 216 43.52 9.78 0.46
N VAL A 217 44.19 10.44 -0.50
CA VAL A 217 44.58 9.78 -1.75
C VAL A 217 45.42 8.53 -1.42
N GLY A 218 45.10 7.39 -2.03
CA GLY A 218 45.75 6.11 -1.73
C GLY A 218 45.27 5.41 -0.46
N GLU A 219 44.38 6.03 0.33
CA GLU A 219 43.76 5.41 1.50
C GLU A 219 42.61 4.46 1.11
N PRO A 220 42.62 3.17 1.50
CA PRO A 220 41.53 2.25 1.16
C PRO A 220 40.21 2.62 1.85
N VAL A 221 39.16 2.80 1.05
CA VAL A 221 37.77 2.94 1.49
C VAL A 221 37.14 1.56 1.60
N ARG A 222 36.71 1.19 2.81
CA ARG A 222 35.88 -0.01 3.02
C ARG A 222 34.41 0.36 2.87
N ILE A 223 33.72 -0.36 1.99
CA ILE A 223 32.33 -0.11 1.65
C ILE A 223 31.52 -1.36 2.02
N ARG A 224 30.52 -1.19 2.88
CA ARG A 224 29.57 -2.24 3.24
C ARG A 224 28.25 -2.01 2.51
N VAL A 225 27.71 -3.08 1.93
CA VAL A 225 26.37 -3.10 1.33
C VAL A 225 25.53 -4.11 2.10
N ASN A 226 24.34 -3.70 2.50
CA ASN A 226 23.36 -4.53 3.17
C ASN A 226 22.03 -4.46 2.43
N PHE A 227 21.51 -5.59 1.96
CA PHE A 227 20.25 -5.70 1.25
C PHE A 227 19.33 -6.65 2.00
N ILE A 228 18.12 -6.17 2.28
CA ILE A 228 17.02 -6.94 2.83
C ILE A 228 16.01 -7.18 1.73
N HIS A 229 15.77 -8.45 1.42
CA HIS A 229 14.86 -8.90 0.35
C HIS A 229 13.40 -8.69 0.71
N LEU A 230 13.02 -8.97 1.96
CA LEU A 230 11.67 -8.76 2.46
C LEU A 230 11.70 -8.16 3.87
N LEU A 231 11.28 -6.91 3.99
CA LEU A 231 11.11 -6.25 5.28
C LEU A 231 10.02 -6.94 6.12
N PRO A 232 10.08 -6.87 7.47
CA PRO A 232 9.06 -7.44 8.33
C PRO A 232 7.64 -6.97 7.96
N GLY A 233 6.72 -7.93 7.76
CA GLY A 233 5.35 -7.66 7.33
C GLY A 233 5.14 -7.67 5.81
N CYS A 234 6.20 -7.77 5.01
CA CYS A 234 6.12 -8.06 3.59
C CYS A 234 6.08 -9.57 3.33
N PHE A 235 5.39 -9.96 2.27
CA PHE A 235 5.34 -11.34 1.79
C PHE A 235 5.48 -11.34 0.27
N GLU A 236 6.05 -12.40 -0.27
CA GLU A 236 6.20 -12.60 -1.71
C GLU A 236 5.69 -13.99 -2.07
N VAL A 237 4.74 -14.05 -3.01
CA VAL A 237 4.24 -15.33 -3.53
C VAL A 237 5.33 -15.88 -4.46
N MET A 238 5.83 -17.08 -4.15
CA MET A 238 6.99 -17.67 -4.80
C MET A 238 6.86 -17.72 -6.33
N VAL A 239 7.50 -16.76 -7.00
CA VAL A 239 7.89 -16.82 -8.41
C VAL A 239 9.40 -17.00 -8.43
N LEU A 240 9.93 -17.85 -9.32
CA LEU A 240 11.39 -17.95 -9.52
C LEU A 240 11.91 -16.60 -10.05
N HIS A 241 12.55 -15.81 -9.19
CA HIS A 241 13.19 -14.54 -9.53
C HIS A 241 14.54 -14.42 -8.82
N HIS A 242 15.34 -13.43 -9.22
CA HIS A 242 16.57 -13.05 -8.54
C HIS A 242 16.73 -11.54 -8.50
N HIS A 243 17.46 -11.05 -7.51
CA HIS A 243 17.88 -9.66 -7.40
C HIS A 243 19.32 -9.55 -7.86
N GLU A 244 19.60 -8.57 -8.71
CA GLU A 244 20.97 -8.17 -9.05
C GLU A 244 21.33 -6.93 -8.23
N ILE A 245 22.20 -7.12 -7.24
CA ILE A 245 22.73 -6.05 -6.41
C ILE A 245 23.95 -5.45 -7.10
N ARG A 246 23.93 -4.14 -7.33
CA ARG A 246 25.02 -3.38 -7.95
C ARG A 246 25.58 -2.40 -6.94
N LEU A 247 26.90 -2.28 -6.91
CA LEU A 247 27.61 -1.23 -6.17
C LEU A 247 28.50 -0.49 -7.16
N GLU A 248 28.34 0.82 -7.22
CA GLU A 248 29.00 1.70 -8.20
C GLU A 248 29.74 2.82 -7.47
N VAL A 249 30.96 3.11 -7.90
CA VAL A 249 31.72 4.30 -7.49
C VAL A 249 31.81 5.23 -8.68
N ILE A 250 31.32 6.45 -8.51
CA ILE A 250 31.18 7.45 -9.56
C ILE A 250 31.94 8.71 -9.13
N SER A 251 32.77 9.26 -10.02
CA SER A 251 33.43 10.56 -9.80
C SER A 251 32.45 11.73 -9.89
N GLU A 252 32.90 12.91 -9.46
CA GLU A 252 32.15 14.16 -9.53
C GLU A 252 31.65 14.51 -10.95
N ASP A 253 32.44 14.19 -11.98
CA ASP A 253 32.09 14.39 -13.40
C ASP A 253 31.09 13.35 -13.95
N GLY A 254 30.69 12.37 -13.12
CA GLY A 254 29.74 11.33 -13.46
C GLY A 254 30.35 10.09 -14.11
N ALA A 255 31.67 9.95 -14.19
CA ALA A 255 32.30 8.75 -14.74
C ALA A 255 32.22 7.57 -13.76
N LEU A 256 31.81 6.38 -14.26
CA LEU A 256 31.82 5.14 -13.48
C LEU A 256 33.26 4.62 -13.34
N LEU A 257 33.81 4.67 -12.13
CA LEU A 257 35.19 4.27 -11.84
C LEU A 257 35.29 2.80 -11.44
N ARG A 258 34.29 2.30 -10.71
CA ARG A 258 34.28 0.93 -10.22
C ARG A 258 32.88 0.39 -10.08
N GLU A 259 32.71 -0.90 -10.36
CA GLU A 259 31.44 -1.62 -10.21
C GLU A 259 31.67 -3.00 -9.59
N TRP A 260 30.74 -3.42 -8.72
CA TRP A 260 30.57 -4.80 -8.29
C TRP A 260 29.12 -5.24 -8.53
N ARG A 261 28.93 -6.52 -8.87
CA ARG A 261 27.61 -7.12 -9.07
C ARG A 261 27.47 -8.45 -8.35
N TRP A 262 26.32 -8.65 -7.72
CA TRP A 262 25.96 -9.91 -7.06
C TRP A 262 24.54 -10.31 -7.42
N LYS A 263 24.29 -11.61 -7.49
CA LYS A 263 22.93 -12.17 -7.63
C LYS A 263 22.51 -12.82 -6.33
N THR A 264 21.28 -12.57 -5.89
CA THR A 264 20.71 -13.15 -4.68
C THR A 264 19.22 -13.44 -4.85
N SER A 265 18.68 -14.36 -4.05
CA SER A 265 17.24 -14.65 -3.95
C SER A 265 16.74 -14.46 -2.51
N GLY A 266 17.46 -13.64 -1.75
CA GLY A 266 17.32 -13.43 -0.31
C GLY A 266 18.24 -12.30 0.15
N ASP A 267 18.29 -12.09 1.47
CA ASP A 267 19.13 -11.04 2.07
C ASP A 267 20.62 -11.19 1.69
N LEU A 268 21.31 -10.06 1.52
CA LEU A 268 22.71 -10.03 1.12
C LEU A 268 23.47 -8.98 1.93
N SER A 269 24.57 -9.38 2.57
CA SER A 269 25.56 -8.44 3.11
C SER A 269 26.93 -8.70 2.49
N ARG A 270 27.60 -7.64 2.01
CA ARG A 270 28.93 -7.69 1.40
C ARG A 270 29.77 -6.52 1.86
N THR A 271 31.09 -6.74 1.92
CA THR A 271 32.07 -5.68 2.16
C THR A 271 33.13 -5.76 1.07
N VAL A 272 33.44 -4.62 0.47
CA VAL A 272 34.50 -4.48 -0.54
C VAL A 272 35.45 -3.36 -0.12
N SER A 273 36.61 -3.30 -0.77
CA SER A 273 37.57 -2.21 -0.60
C SER A 273 37.85 -1.58 -1.95
N TRP A 274 37.94 -0.25 -1.97
CA TRP A 274 38.36 0.53 -3.13
C TRP A 274 39.34 1.61 -2.68
N THR A 275 40.34 1.91 -3.51
CA THR A 275 41.36 2.91 -3.20
C THR A 275 41.29 4.02 -4.24
N PRO A 276 41.02 5.28 -3.84
CA PRO A 276 41.01 6.41 -4.75
C PRO A 276 42.44 6.79 -5.15
N GLU A 277 42.65 7.06 -6.43
CA GLU A 277 43.95 7.47 -6.98
C GLU A 277 44.07 8.99 -7.15
N GLU A 278 42.94 9.72 -7.10
CA GLU A 278 42.86 11.15 -7.33
C GLU A 278 42.07 11.83 -6.20
N GLU A 279 42.24 13.15 -6.08
CA GLU A 279 41.42 13.98 -5.18
C GLU A 279 40.06 14.27 -5.80
N GLY A 280 39.05 14.47 -4.96
CA GLY A 280 37.72 14.89 -5.40
C GLY A 280 36.58 14.29 -4.61
N SER A 281 35.37 14.58 -5.07
CA SER A 281 34.13 14.05 -4.51
C SER A 281 33.69 12.79 -5.26
N TYR A 282 33.29 11.75 -4.53
CA TYR A 282 32.87 10.48 -5.09
C TYR A 282 31.52 10.05 -4.53
N ARG A 283 30.63 9.61 -5.42
CA ARG A 283 29.34 9.02 -5.08
C ARG A 283 29.46 7.50 -5.10
N ILE A 284 29.02 6.87 -4.01
CA ILE A 284 28.99 5.42 -3.85
C ILE A 284 27.52 5.01 -3.83
N ILE A 285 27.07 4.32 -4.87
CA ILE A 285 25.66 3.98 -5.06
C ILE A 285 25.50 2.46 -4.96
N ALA A 286 24.64 2.00 -4.05
CA ALA A 286 24.19 0.62 -4.00
C ALA A 286 22.75 0.53 -4.52
N SER A 287 22.45 -0.42 -5.40
CA SER A 287 21.10 -0.61 -5.95
C SER A 287 20.70 -2.08 -6.07
N SER A 288 19.42 -2.37 -5.90
CA SER A 288 18.80 -3.69 -6.17
C SER A 288 17.96 -3.64 -7.43
N TRP A 289 18.10 -4.65 -8.29
CA TRP A 289 17.37 -4.78 -9.54
C TRP A 289 16.65 -6.13 -9.65
N PHE A 290 15.33 -6.09 -9.80
CA PHE A 290 14.50 -7.28 -10.02
C PHE A 290 14.83 -7.89 -11.39
N ASP A 291 15.26 -9.15 -11.38
CA ASP A 291 15.80 -9.89 -12.53
C ASP A 291 16.85 -9.12 -13.34
N GLY A 292 17.56 -8.19 -12.68
CA GLY A 292 18.55 -7.31 -13.29
C GLY A 292 17.99 -6.21 -14.21
N ARG A 293 16.66 -6.01 -14.24
CA ARG A 293 15.98 -5.14 -15.20
C ARG A 293 15.27 -3.94 -14.58
N VAL A 294 14.61 -4.15 -13.44
CA VAL A 294 13.77 -3.13 -12.81
C VAL A 294 14.42 -2.69 -11.51
N LEU A 295 14.76 -1.41 -11.38
CA LEU A 295 15.28 -0.85 -10.14
C LEU A 295 14.22 -0.94 -9.03
N GLU A 296 14.56 -1.55 -7.90
CA GLU A 296 13.65 -1.75 -6.77
C GLU A 296 13.93 -0.78 -5.62
N VAL A 297 15.20 -0.61 -5.27
CA VAL A 297 15.66 0.25 -4.18
C VAL A 297 17.12 0.65 -4.42
N GLN A 298 17.51 1.83 -3.95
CA GLN A 298 18.90 2.29 -3.98
C GLN A 298 19.25 3.09 -2.73
N ALA A 299 20.53 3.11 -2.39
CA ALA A 299 21.12 3.95 -1.37
C ALA A 299 22.41 4.58 -1.91
N GLU A 300 22.78 5.71 -1.34
CA GLU A 300 23.94 6.50 -1.77
C GLU A 300 24.66 7.07 -0.57
N GLU A 301 25.98 7.06 -0.64
CA GLU A 301 26.88 7.79 0.24
C GLU A 301 27.84 8.65 -0.60
N VAL A 302 28.26 9.78 -0.04
CA VAL A 302 29.22 10.69 -0.68
C VAL A 302 30.46 10.80 0.19
N ILE A 303 31.63 10.66 -0.42
CA ILE A 303 32.92 10.84 0.26
C ILE A 303 33.78 11.86 -0.45
N GLU A 304 34.65 12.50 0.32
CA GLU A 304 35.67 13.43 -0.17
C GLU A 304 37.06 12.82 -0.04
N VAL A 305 37.90 12.96 -1.06
CA VAL A 305 39.30 12.51 -1.06
C VAL A 305 40.24 13.69 -1.19
N ARG A 306 41.24 13.78 -0.31
CA ARG A 306 42.22 14.88 -0.26
C ARG A 306 43.65 14.33 -0.29
N GLY A 307 44.58 15.03 -0.92
CA GLY A 307 46.00 14.69 -0.86
C GLY A 307 46.61 15.04 0.48
N GLU A 308 47.69 14.35 0.84
CA GLU A 308 48.49 14.73 2.01
C GLU A 308 49.18 16.07 1.74
N GLY A 309 48.59 17.15 2.27
CA GLY A 309 49.15 18.49 2.08
C GLY A 309 48.26 19.66 2.51
N GLN A 310 47.71 19.65 3.73
CA GLN A 310 47.57 20.86 4.56
C GLN A 310 47.09 20.48 5.96
N ASP A 311 48.06 20.44 6.89
CA ASP A 311 47.79 20.50 8.31
C ASP A 311 47.05 21.79 8.67
N GLU A 312 46.20 21.64 9.68
CA GLU A 312 45.30 22.60 10.29
C GLU A 312 45.93 23.98 10.56
N HIS A 313 45.27 25.03 10.07
CA HIS A 313 45.14 26.26 10.84
C HIS A 313 43.66 26.51 11.05
N GLY A 314 43.25 26.38 12.31
CA GLY A 314 41.88 26.52 12.73
C GLY A 314 41.34 27.91 12.41
N ASP A 315 40.14 27.92 11.83
CA ASP A 315 39.19 28.98 12.06
C ASP A 315 37.87 28.35 12.53
N ALA A 316 37.61 28.54 13.82
CA ALA A 316 36.40 28.11 14.47
C ALA A 316 35.25 29.04 14.06
N ALA A 317 34.52 28.71 12.99
CA ALA A 317 33.12 29.13 12.78
C ALA A 317 32.56 28.56 11.47
N THR A 318 31.96 27.37 11.52
CA THR A 318 30.66 27.02 10.89
C THR A 318 30.35 25.54 11.17
N SER A 319 29.84 25.27 12.38
CA SER A 319 29.12 24.03 12.65
C SER A 319 27.75 24.11 11.96
N LEU A 320 27.65 23.62 10.72
CA LEU A 320 26.37 23.17 10.16
C LEU A 320 26.30 21.66 10.35
N ILE A 321 25.77 21.25 11.50
CA ILE A 321 25.23 19.91 11.71
C ILE A 321 24.03 19.80 10.78
N LEU A 322 24.20 19.19 9.61
CA LEU A 322 23.11 18.54 8.90
C LEU A 322 22.87 17.22 9.64
N SER A 323 21.82 17.21 10.46
CA SER A 323 21.33 16.03 11.14
C SER A 323 20.95 14.97 10.12
N SER A 324 21.82 13.98 9.93
CA SER A 324 21.43 12.65 9.50
C SER A 324 20.46 12.09 10.54
N LEU A 325 19.22 11.83 10.14
CA LEU A 325 18.29 11.03 10.93
C LEU A 325 18.76 9.58 10.86
N ALA A 326 19.72 9.25 11.72
CA ALA A 326 19.95 7.89 12.16
C ALA A 326 18.72 7.43 12.96
N PHE A 327 17.96 6.47 12.43
CA PHE A 327 17.15 5.57 13.26
C PHE A 327 17.61 4.15 13.00
N GLY A 328 18.75 3.81 13.60
CA GLY A 328 19.22 2.46 13.78
C GLY A 328 19.57 2.22 15.25
N GLY A 329 18.72 1.43 15.93
CA GLY A 329 19.14 0.57 17.04
C GLY A 329 18.79 1.02 18.47
N ALA A 330 17.88 0.30 19.12
CA ALA A 330 18.17 -0.42 20.36
C ALA A 330 16.93 -1.18 20.88
N PHE A 331 16.98 -2.51 20.75
CA PHE A 331 16.28 -3.42 21.65
C PHE A 331 16.88 -3.27 23.05
N THR A 332 16.08 -2.91 24.05
CA THR A 332 16.33 -3.28 25.45
C THR A 332 15.05 -3.86 26.04
N ALA A 333 15.07 -5.17 26.26
CA ALA A 333 14.10 -5.87 27.10
C ALA A 333 14.54 -5.79 28.56
N LEU A 334 13.66 -5.34 29.47
CA LEU A 334 13.36 -5.99 30.76
C LEU A 334 12.31 -5.19 31.57
N GLY A 335 11.35 -5.89 32.20
CA GLY A 335 10.79 -5.44 33.48
C GLY A 335 9.27 -5.27 33.56
N VAL A 336 8.59 -6.33 34.02
CA VAL A 336 7.19 -6.39 34.47
C VAL A 336 6.91 -5.46 35.66
N ALA A 337 5.77 -4.75 35.66
CA ALA A 337 4.98 -4.49 36.88
C ALA A 337 3.53 -4.07 36.59
N ILE A 338 2.62 -4.75 37.29
CA ILE A 338 1.17 -4.60 37.35
C ILE A 338 0.77 -3.32 38.09
N GLY A 339 -0.34 -2.68 37.70
CA GLY A 339 -0.97 -1.65 38.52
C GLY A 339 -2.25 -1.05 37.93
N TYR A 340 -3.40 -1.67 38.23
CA TYR A 340 -4.72 -1.03 38.19
C TYR A 340 -4.71 0.30 38.96
N LEU A 341 -5.43 1.33 38.48
CA LEU A 341 -6.29 2.17 39.34
C LEU A 341 -7.26 3.06 38.55
N VAL A 342 -8.50 2.93 38.98
CA VAL A 342 -9.73 3.69 38.66
C VAL A 342 -9.66 5.10 39.25
N ALA A 343 -10.20 6.10 38.52
CA ALA A 343 -11.00 7.24 39.05
C ALA A 343 -11.37 8.16 37.85
N SER A 344 -12.58 8.12 37.31
CA SER A 344 -13.82 8.76 37.80
C SER A 344 -13.78 10.30 37.90
N LYS A 345 -14.70 10.90 37.11
CA LYS A 345 -15.38 12.20 37.26
C LYS A 345 -14.60 13.49 36.98
N LEU A 346 -15.13 14.26 36.02
CA LEU A 346 -15.65 15.60 36.31
C LEU A 346 -16.69 16.04 35.26
N GLU A 347 -17.96 15.90 35.64
CA GLU A 347 -19.05 16.77 35.20
C GLU A 347 -19.01 18.08 36.00
N ARG A 348 -19.41 19.18 35.34
CA ARG A 348 -20.16 20.37 35.82
C ARG A 348 -20.02 21.43 34.71
N ARG A 349 -21.05 22.03 34.13
CA ARG A 349 -22.48 22.19 34.40
C ARG A 349 -23.21 22.42 33.08
#